data_AF-A0A7C8CGL7-F1
#
_entry.id   AF-A0A7C8CGL7-F1
#
_cell.length_a   1.000
_cell.length_b   1.000
_cell.length_c   1.000
_cell.angle_alpha   90.00
_cell.angle_beta   90.00
_cell.angle_gamma   90.00
#
_symmetry.space_group_name_H-M   'P 1'
#
loop_
_entity.id
_entity.type
_entity.pdbx_description
1 polymer ?
#
loop_
_entity_poly.entity_id
_entity_poly.type
_entity_poly.pdbx_seq_one_letter_code
_entity_poly.pdbx_strand_id
1 'polypeptide(L)'
;MAKIFYRLVVLSLLLAPTLALSSPGDLAFNASDLEGVQGTSEDARGSKLSPEPSAKQQAGSTIVWKPRVVGAPAERVGGAVRGSRARATPMALVPNHLGLTSKSAPSLFWHLDAAAPDGVEIVFTLVDEEGEVPLVEAGLKPPMRAGVQRVRLADYGVELEPGQAYTWSVALVPDMEDRSQDRISLGLLQRTEMSGKLPSNADEFAARGLWYDALEALSDAVDAEPENLNAQARRRSLLTQAGLTLGAD
;
A
#
# COMPACT_ATOMS: atom_id res chain seq x y z
N MET A 1 17.92 5.79 26.78
CA MET A 1 18.33 5.93 25.36
C MET A 1 18.61 4.54 24.82
N ALA A 2 17.58 3.85 24.33
CA ALA A 2 17.72 2.51 23.78
C ALA A 2 18.16 2.63 22.31
N LYS A 3 19.35 2.11 21.99
CA LYS A 3 19.85 1.94 20.63
C LYS A 3 19.43 0.54 20.18
N ILE A 4 18.44 0.46 19.29
CA ILE A 4 18.02 -0.81 18.68
C ILE A 4 19.06 -1.13 17.60
N PHE A 5 19.88 -2.15 17.85
CA PHE A 5 20.85 -2.69 16.91
C PHE A 5 20.19 -3.82 16.13
N TYR A 6 19.96 -3.65 14.83
CA TYR A 6 19.68 -4.77 13.93
C TYR A 6 20.99 -5.53 13.64
N ARG A 7 21.04 -6.83 13.96
CA ARG A 7 22.18 -7.71 13.64
C ARG A 7 21.82 -8.62 12.47
N LEU A 8 22.66 -8.52 11.44
CA LEU A 8 22.72 -9.25 10.18
C LEU A 8 22.60 -10.79 10.34
N VAL A 9 21.73 -11.43 9.55
CA VAL A 9 21.81 -12.87 9.24
C VAL A 9 22.14 -13.01 7.75
N VAL A 10 23.36 -13.47 7.46
CA VAL A 10 23.84 -13.81 6.12
C VAL A 10 23.43 -15.24 5.82
N LEU A 11 22.65 -15.47 4.76
CA LEU A 11 22.50 -16.81 4.18
C LEU A 11 22.85 -16.78 2.69
N SER A 12 24.09 -17.17 2.42
CA SER A 12 24.64 -17.40 1.09
C SER A 12 24.03 -18.65 0.44
N LEU A 13 23.54 -18.53 -0.79
CA LEU A 13 23.45 -19.68 -1.70
C LEU A 13 23.69 -19.25 -3.16
N LEU A 14 24.88 -19.62 -3.63
CA LEU A 14 25.30 -19.61 -5.03
C LEU A 14 24.53 -20.67 -5.82
N LEU A 15 24.05 -20.32 -7.02
CA LEU A 15 24.22 -21.14 -8.22
C LEU A 15 23.90 -20.32 -9.50
N ALA A 16 24.94 -20.04 -10.30
CA ALA A 16 24.86 -19.90 -11.75
C ALA A 16 25.23 -21.29 -12.37
N PRO A 17 25.02 -21.62 -13.68
CA PRO A 17 25.18 -20.70 -14.81
C PRO A 17 24.36 -21.01 -16.11
N THR A 18 24.64 -20.16 -17.12
CA THR A 18 24.85 -20.47 -18.55
C THR A 18 23.77 -20.12 -19.59
N LEU A 19 24.27 -19.36 -20.57
CA LEU A 19 23.75 -18.86 -21.84
C LEU A 19 22.91 -19.82 -22.70
N ALA A 20 21.99 -19.22 -23.46
CA ALA A 20 21.84 -19.53 -24.89
C ALA A 20 21.39 -18.29 -25.69
N LEU A 21 22.14 -18.07 -26.77
CA LEU A 21 22.03 -17.04 -27.79
C LEU A 21 21.08 -17.51 -28.91
N SER A 22 20.12 -16.70 -29.36
CA SER A 22 19.65 -16.76 -30.76
C SER A 22 18.95 -15.46 -31.20
N SER A 23 19.23 -15.08 -32.43
CA SER A 23 18.75 -13.99 -33.29
C SER A 23 18.73 -14.56 -34.72
N PRO A 24 18.26 -13.90 -35.81
CA PRO A 24 17.31 -12.80 -36.03
C PRO A 24 16.21 -13.18 -37.07
N GLY A 25 15.36 -12.22 -37.46
CA GLY A 25 14.61 -12.21 -38.73
C GLY A 25 13.36 -11.32 -38.61
N ASP A 26 13.33 -10.08 -39.10
CA ASP A 26 13.33 -9.55 -40.48
C ASP A 26 11.92 -9.11 -40.94
N LEU A 27 11.84 -7.80 -41.20
CA LEU A 27 11.14 -7.08 -42.29
C LEU A 27 9.60 -7.12 -42.41
N ALA A 28 9.01 -5.93 -42.31
CA ALA A 28 8.27 -5.22 -43.38
C ALA A 28 7.34 -4.16 -42.72
N PHE A 29 7.72 -2.88 -42.67
CA PHE A 29 7.36 -1.83 -43.63
C PHE A 29 6.10 -2.10 -44.46
N ASN A 30 5.04 -1.34 -44.17
CA ASN A 30 4.21 -0.80 -45.25
C ASN A 30 3.65 0.57 -44.87
N ALA A 31 4.03 1.57 -45.67
CA ALA A 31 3.52 2.92 -45.67
C ALA A 31 3.09 3.22 -47.10
N SER A 32 1.81 3.52 -47.27
CA SER A 32 1.16 4.08 -48.47
C SER A 32 -0.21 4.56 -47.97
N ASP A 33 -0.78 5.71 -48.24
CA ASP A 33 -0.49 6.93 -49.02
C ASP A 33 -1.57 7.95 -48.56
N LEU A 34 -1.28 9.24 -48.35
CA LEU A 34 -1.44 10.37 -49.30
C LEU A 34 -2.83 10.37 -50.00
N GLU A 35 -3.66 11.40 -50.12
CA GLU A 35 -3.74 12.85 -49.90
C GLU A 35 -5.27 13.13 -49.93
N GLY A 36 -5.87 14.11 -49.25
CA GLY A 36 -5.75 15.55 -49.49
C GLY A 36 -7.12 16.24 -49.41
N VAL A 37 -7.09 17.56 -49.64
CA VAL A 37 -8.17 18.51 -49.95
C VAL A 37 -8.76 19.34 -48.79
N GLN A 38 -8.46 20.64 -48.87
CA GLN A 38 -9.05 21.78 -48.17
C GLN A 38 -10.49 22.06 -48.63
N GLY A 39 -11.33 22.56 -47.71
CA GLY A 39 -12.62 23.15 -48.03
C GLY A 39 -13.19 23.93 -46.85
N THR A 40 -13.18 25.26 -46.96
CA THR A 40 -13.83 26.23 -46.07
C THR A 40 -15.30 26.41 -46.44
N SER A 41 -16.22 26.42 -45.46
CA SER A 41 -17.34 27.39 -45.36
C SER A 41 -18.26 27.08 -44.16
N GLU A 42 -18.40 28.08 -43.29
CA GLU A 42 -19.62 28.65 -42.70
C GLU A 42 -20.76 27.79 -42.10
N ASP A 43 -21.08 28.21 -40.87
CA ASP A 43 -22.41 28.48 -40.32
C ASP A 43 -23.21 27.48 -39.46
N ALA A 44 -23.54 28.04 -38.28
CA ALA A 44 -24.80 27.97 -37.56
C ALA A 44 -25.08 26.81 -36.57
N ARG A 45 -25.25 27.28 -35.31
CA ARG A 45 -26.25 26.87 -34.31
C ARG A 45 -26.15 25.45 -33.72
N GLY A 46 -25.92 25.44 -32.40
CA GLY A 46 -26.45 24.38 -31.55
C GLY A 46 -25.62 24.18 -30.30
N SER A 47 -25.91 24.94 -29.24
CA SER A 47 -25.51 24.62 -27.88
C SER A 47 -26.01 23.22 -27.54
N LYS A 48 -25.12 22.22 -27.63
CA LYS A 48 -25.36 20.87 -27.15
C LYS A 48 -24.76 20.79 -25.75
N LEU A 49 -25.63 20.97 -24.76
CA LEU A 49 -25.39 20.57 -23.38
C LEU A 49 -24.94 19.11 -23.39
N SER A 50 -23.63 18.88 -23.20
CA SER A 50 -23.15 17.59 -22.72
C SER A 50 -23.71 17.38 -21.32
N PRO A 51 -24.29 16.22 -21.00
CA PRO A 51 -24.77 15.96 -19.65
C PRO A 51 -23.58 15.96 -18.69
N GLU A 52 -23.66 16.77 -17.63
CA GLU A 52 -22.84 16.59 -16.44
C GLU A 52 -22.88 15.12 -16.01
N PRO A 53 -21.74 14.49 -15.69
CA PRO A 53 -21.78 13.19 -15.05
C PRO A 53 -22.54 13.33 -13.73
N SER A 54 -23.64 12.57 -13.64
CA SER A 54 -24.65 12.64 -12.60
C SER A 54 -24.07 12.57 -11.19
N ALA A 55 -24.32 13.62 -10.41
CA ALA A 55 -24.09 13.72 -8.96
C ALA A 55 -24.92 12.72 -8.11
N LYS A 56 -25.46 11.64 -8.69
CA LYS A 56 -26.26 10.63 -8.00
C LYS A 56 -25.50 9.35 -7.62
N GLN A 57 -24.23 9.19 -8.04
CA GLN A 57 -23.38 8.05 -7.64
C GLN A 57 -22.43 8.33 -6.47
N GLN A 58 -22.40 9.56 -5.95
CA GLN A 58 -21.51 9.96 -4.84
C GLN A 58 -22.15 9.82 -3.45
N ALA A 59 -23.45 9.51 -3.34
CA ALA A 59 -24.14 9.42 -2.05
C ALA A 59 -23.85 8.12 -1.27
N GLY A 60 -23.23 7.11 -1.89
CA GLY A 60 -22.88 5.82 -1.28
C GLY A 60 -21.38 5.55 -1.11
N SER A 61 -20.53 6.57 -1.29
CA SER A 61 -19.06 6.40 -1.32
C SER A 61 -18.35 6.68 0.01
N THR A 62 -19.08 7.12 1.04
CA THR A 62 -18.48 7.52 2.32
C THR A 62 -18.67 6.42 3.36
N ILE A 63 -17.58 5.76 3.70
CA ILE A 63 -17.52 4.87 4.87
C ILE A 63 -17.34 5.71 6.13
N VAL A 64 -17.97 5.32 7.25
CA VAL A 64 -17.82 6.04 8.52
C VAL A 64 -16.89 5.26 9.43
N TRP A 65 -15.68 5.78 9.64
CA TRP A 65 -14.74 5.21 10.58
C TRP A 65 -14.85 5.86 11.95
N LYS A 66 -14.92 5.03 13.00
CA LYS A 66 -14.96 5.49 14.40
C LYS A 66 -13.70 4.99 15.11
N PRO A 67 -12.63 5.80 15.16
CA PRO A 67 -11.41 5.40 15.84
C PRO A 67 -11.67 5.06 17.30
N ARG A 68 -11.14 3.91 17.74
CA ARG A 68 -11.03 3.59 19.16
C ARG A 68 -9.63 3.98 19.60
N VAL A 69 -9.46 5.23 20.03
CA VAL A 69 -8.18 5.68 20.58
C VAL A 69 -7.99 5.00 21.93
N VAL A 70 -7.14 3.98 21.95
CA VAL A 70 -6.69 3.30 23.17
C VAL A 70 -5.26 3.73 23.42
N GLY A 71 -4.99 4.38 24.55
CA GLY A 71 -3.64 4.86 24.92
C GLY A 71 -3.27 6.25 24.37
N ALA A 72 -2.02 6.65 24.60
CA ALA A 72 -1.48 7.93 24.16
C ALA A 72 -1.25 7.96 22.63
N PRO A 73 -1.34 9.13 21.97
CA PRO A 73 -1.05 9.24 20.54
C PRO A 73 0.37 8.78 20.22
N ALA A 74 0.51 7.94 19.20
CA ALA A 74 1.80 7.46 18.73
C ALA A 74 2.36 8.38 17.65
N GLU A 75 3.65 8.68 17.73
CA GLU A 75 4.31 9.54 16.76
C GLU A 75 4.52 8.77 15.44
N ARG A 76 3.99 9.30 14.34
CA ARG A 76 4.30 8.79 13.00
C ARG A 76 5.64 9.37 12.57
N VAL A 77 6.69 8.56 12.57
CA VAL A 77 7.96 8.94 11.95
C VAL A 77 7.90 8.63 10.46
N GLY A 78 7.52 9.63 9.66
CA GLY A 78 7.77 9.65 8.23
C GLY A 78 9.12 10.32 7.98
N GLY A 79 10.17 9.54 7.74
CA GLY A 79 11.51 10.07 7.47
C GLY A 79 11.60 10.72 6.09
N ALA A 80 11.31 12.02 5.99
CA ALA A 80 11.59 12.81 4.80
C ALA A 80 13.04 13.33 4.82
N VAL A 81 13.99 12.57 4.26
CA VAL A 81 15.37 13.03 4.05
C VAL A 81 15.41 13.96 2.83
N ARG A 82 15.88 15.20 3.02
CA ARG A 82 16.20 16.14 1.92
C ARG A 82 17.58 15.77 1.35
N GLY A 83 17.58 14.98 0.29
CA GLY A 83 18.77 14.61 -0.48
C GLY A 83 18.34 14.20 -1.90
N SER A 84 18.88 14.88 -2.90
CA SER A 84 18.43 14.85 -4.29
C SER A 84 18.67 13.52 -5.01
N ARG A 85 17.58 12.78 -5.21
CA ARG A 85 17.10 12.09 -6.42
C ARG A 85 15.73 11.54 -6.02
N ALA A 86 14.68 11.78 -6.80
CA ALA A 86 13.34 11.29 -6.48
C ALA A 86 13.39 9.76 -6.30
N ARG A 87 13.46 9.29 -5.06
CA ARG A 87 13.48 7.88 -4.67
C ARG A 87 12.12 7.56 -4.09
N ALA A 88 11.62 6.38 -4.41
CA ALA A 88 10.35 5.91 -3.89
C ALA A 88 10.30 5.99 -2.35
N THR A 89 9.12 6.27 -1.81
CA THR A 89 8.83 6.42 -0.38
C THR A 89 7.78 5.40 0.02
N PRO A 90 8.07 4.51 0.98
CA PRO A 90 7.04 3.67 1.57
C PRO A 90 6.18 4.47 2.53
N MET A 91 4.88 4.16 2.58
CA MET A 91 3.94 4.70 3.56
C MET A 91 3.05 3.58 4.10
N ALA A 92 3.15 3.27 5.39
CA ALA A 92 2.22 2.38 6.07
C ALA A 92 0.80 2.96 6.03
N LEU A 93 -0.19 2.16 5.61
CA LEU A 93 -1.59 2.57 5.53
C LEU A 93 -2.30 2.28 6.86
N VAL A 94 -1.85 2.97 7.88
CA VAL A 94 -2.27 2.86 9.29
C VAL A 94 -2.59 4.25 9.84
N PRO A 95 -3.55 4.39 10.76
CA PRO A 95 -3.76 5.66 11.47
C PRO A 95 -2.50 6.09 12.22
N ASN A 96 -2.45 7.36 12.62
CA ASN A 96 -1.39 7.92 13.47
C ASN A 96 -1.48 7.49 14.95
N HIS A 97 -2.11 6.35 15.21
CA HIS A 97 -2.27 5.75 16.52
C HIS A 97 -2.43 4.24 16.33
N LEU A 98 -2.61 3.52 17.43
CA LEU A 98 -2.81 2.07 17.41
C LEU A 98 -3.98 1.68 16.51
N GLY A 99 -3.68 0.93 15.43
CA GLY A 99 -4.70 0.30 14.59
C GLY A 99 -5.15 -1.02 15.21
N LEU A 100 -6.46 -1.27 15.21
CA LEU A 100 -7.02 -2.50 15.77
C LEU A 100 -7.40 -3.50 14.69
N THR A 101 -7.26 -4.78 15.00
CA THR A 101 -7.79 -5.88 14.21
C THR A 101 -8.56 -6.90 15.04
N SER A 102 -9.52 -7.61 14.45
CA SER A 102 -10.13 -8.80 15.06
C SER A 102 -9.48 -10.12 14.63
N LYS A 103 -8.70 -10.10 13.54
CA LYS A 103 -8.08 -11.30 12.97
C LYS A 103 -6.81 -11.69 13.74
N SER A 104 -6.54 -12.99 13.85
CA SER A 104 -5.26 -13.51 14.36
C SER A 104 -4.12 -13.21 13.40
N ALA A 105 -4.34 -13.33 12.08
CA ALA A 105 -3.33 -13.05 11.06
C ALA A 105 -3.86 -12.03 10.03
N PRO A 106 -3.89 -10.72 10.36
CA PRO A 106 -4.40 -9.68 9.46
C PRO A 106 -3.53 -9.48 8.21
N SER A 107 -4.12 -8.85 7.19
CA SER A 107 -3.36 -8.22 6.10
C SER A 107 -2.92 -6.80 6.50
N LEU A 108 -1.65 -6.49 6.29
CA LEU A 108 -1.06 -5.18 6.47
C LEU A 108 -0.87 -4.51 5.11
N PHE A 109 -1.24 -3.23 5.02
CA PHE A 109 -1.21 -2.49 3.77
C PHE A 109 -0.24 -1.33 3.86
N TRP A 110 0.53 -1.13 2.80
CA TRP A 110 1.44 -0.01 2.64
C TRP A 110 1.34 0.52 1.22
N HIS A 111 1.80 1.74 0.97
CA HIS A 111 1.81 2.38 -0.33
C HIS A 111 3.23 2.72 -0.73
N LEU A 112 3.54 2.57 -2.01
CA LEU A 112 4.77 3.04 -2.61
C LEU A 112 4.45 4.12 -3.66
N ASP A 113 5.01 5.31 -3.51
CA ASP A 113 4.69 6.48 -4.36
C ASP A 113 5.31 6.45 -5.77
N ALA A 114 6.27 5.56 -6.00
CA ALA A 114 6.92 5.34 -7.29
C ALA A 114 7.39 3.89 -7.36
N ALA A 115 7.75 3.39 -8.55
CA ALA A 115 8.40 2.08 -8.63
C ALA A 115 9.71 2.08 -7.82
N ALA A 116 9.99 0.96 -7.13
CA ALA A 116 11.25 0.80 -6.42
C ALA A 116 12.42 0.83 -7.42
N PRO A 117 13.47 1.63 -7.20
CA PRO A 117 14.64 1.63 -8.07
C PRO A 117 15.35 0.27 -8.08
N ASP A 118 16.02 -0.05 -9.20
CA ASP A 118 16.83 -1.26 -9.30
C ASP A 118 17.88 -1.35 -8.18
N GLY A 119 18.03 -2.55 -7.61
CA GLY A 119 18.97 -2.82 -6.53
C GLY A 119 18.52 -2.38 -5.13
N VAL A 120 17.35 -1.74 -4.99
CA VAL A 120 16.76 -1.44 -3.68
C VAL A 120 16.07 -2.67 -3.13
N GLU A 121 16.48 -3.12 -1.95
CA GLU A 121 15.77 -4.15 -1.20
C GLU A 121 14.59 -3.54 -0.43
N ILE A 122 13.52 -4.33 -0.28
CA ILE A 122 12.38 -3.94 0.54
C ILE A 122 12.29 -4.93 1.69
N VAL A 123 12.41 -4.46 2.93
CA VAL A 123 12.41 -5.30 4.12
C VAL A 123 11.14 -5.03 4.91
N PHE A 124 10.39 -6.09 5.21
CA PHE A 124 9.29 -6.09 6.15
C PHE A 124 9.79 -6.61 7.50
N THR A 125 9.44 -5.90 8.57
CA THR A 125 9.73 -6.32 9.94
C THR A 125 8.48 -6.24 10.80
N LEU A 126 8.26 -7.24 11.66
CA LEU A 126 7.24 -7.25 12.70
C LEU A 126 7.90 -7.58 14.04
N VAL A 127 7.65 -6.74 15.04
CA VAL A 127 8.10 -6.92 16.43
C VAL A 127 6.91 -6.83 17.38
N ASP A 128 6.98 -7.53 18.50
CA ASP A 128 6.09 -7.32 19.65
C ASP A 128 6.50 -6.07 20.45
N GLU A 129 5.91 -5.89 21.63
CA GLU A 129 6.18 -4.76 22.52
C GLU A 129 7.56 -4.82 23.18
N GLU A 130 8.12 -6.02 23.35
CA GLU A 130 9.45 -6.23 23.94
C GLU A 130 10.55 -5.83 22.95
N GLY A 131 10.33 -6.13 21.66
CA GLY A 131 11.12 -5.59 20.54
C GLY A 131 12.56 -6.09 20.48
N GLU A 132 12.90 -7.16 21.23
CA GLU A 132 14.25 -7.71 21.28
C GLU A 132 14.59 -8.55 20.04
N VAL A 133 13.63 -9.33 19.56
CA VAL A 133 13.79 -10.21 18.39
C VAL A 133 12.58 -10.04 17.48
N PRO A 134 12.77 -9.80 16.17
CA PRO A 134 11.64 -9.71 15.25
C PRO A 134 10.93 -11.05 15.11
N LEU A 135 9.60 -11.01 15.21
CA LEU A 135 8.72 -12.13 14.90
C LEU A 135 8.77 -12.47 13.40
N VAL A 136 8.94 -11.43 12.57
CA VAL A 136 9.19 -11.56 11.14
C VAL A 136 10.23 -10.54 10.73
N GLU A 137 11.23 -10.98 9.97
CA GLU A 137 12.09 -10.10 9.16
C GLU A 137 12.25 -10.77 7.79
N ALA A 138 11.74 -10.13 6.73
CA ALA A 138 11.67 -10.73 5.42
C ALA A 138 11.85 -9.72 4.29
N GLY A 139 12.59 -10.13 3.26
CA GLY A 139 12.66 -9.41 2.00
C GLY A 139 11.35 -9.56 1.20
N LEU A 140 10.76 -8.44 0.81
CA LEU A 140 9.60 -8.40 -0.08
C LEU A 140 10.07 -8.28 -1.54
N LYS A 141 9.34 -8.92 -2.45
CA LYS A 141 9.56 -8.72 -3.89
C LYS A 141 9.26 -7.26 -4.25
N PRO A 142 10.18 -6.52 -4.88
CA PRO A 142 9.94 -5.14 -5.27
C PRO A 142 8.73 -5.04 -6.22
N PRO A 143 7.74 -4.18 -5.93
CA PRO A 143 6.59 -4.02 -6.79
C PRO A 143 7.01 -3.32 -8.09
N MET A 144 6.50 -3.81 -9.22
CA MET A 144 6.80 -3.26 -10.56
C MET A 144 6.17 -1.89 -10.81
N ARG A 145 5.22 -1.47 -9.98
CA ARG A 145 4.45 -0.23 -10.11
C ARG A 145 4.19 0.40 -8.75
N ALA A 146 4.01 1.72 -8.76
CA ALA A 146 3.51 2.46 -7.61
C ALA A 146 2.12 1.95 -7.18
N GLY A 147 1.72 2.32 -5.96
CA GLY A 147 0.40 2.07 -5.42
C GLY A 147 0.40 1.19 -4.17
N VAL A 148 -0.79 0.70 -3.83
CA VAL A 148 -1.04 -0.08 -2.61
C VAL A 148 -0.48 -1.49 -2.72
N GLN A 149 0.27 -1.90 -1.72
CA GLN A 149 0.90 -3.20 -1.54
C GLN A 149 0.33 -3.88 -0.29
N ARG A 150 0.41 -5.22 -0.25
CA ARG A 150 -0.16 -6.04 0.83
C ARG A 150 0.89 -7.02 1.35
N VAL A 151 0.97 -7.13 2.68
CA VAL A 151 1.69 -8.18 3.41
C VAL A 151 0.66 -8.97 4.22
N ARG A 152 0.55 -10.28 4.00
CA ARG A 152 -0.33 -11.15 4.80
C ARG A 152 0.49 -11.80 5.90
N LEU A 153 0.12 -11.59 7.17
CA LEU A 153 0.84 -12.25 8.28
C LEU A 153 0.72 -13.77 8.24
N ALA A 154 -0.37 -14.29 7.68
CA ALA A 154 -0.57 -15.72 7.46
C ALA A 154 0.51 -16.36 6.58
N ASP A 155 1.09 -15.62 5.62
CA ASP A 155 2.15 -16.12 4.75
C ASP A 155 3.47 -16.38 5.51
N TYR A 156 3.60 -15.82 6.72
CA TYR A 156 4.75 -16.00 7.62
C TYR A 156 4.44 -16.92 8.81
N GLY A 157 3.24 -17.49 8.88
CA GLY A 157 2.83 -18.34 10.00
C GLY A 157 2.71 -17.61 11.34
N VAL A 158 2.52 -16.28 11.30
CA VAL A 158 2.38 -15.47 12.52
C VAL A 158 0.91 -15.24 12.85
N GLU A 159 0.57 -15.50 14.10
CA GLU A 159 -0.70 -15.15 14.72
C GLU A 159 -0.47 -14.18 15.87
N LEU A 160 -1.28 -13.13 15.93
CA LEU A 160 -1.21 -12.09 16.94
C LEU A 160 -1.99 -12.51 18.18
N GLU A 161 -1.40 -12.24 19.34
CA GLU A 161 -2.06 -12.44 20.63
C GLU A 161 -3.07 -11.31 20.90
N PRO A 162 -4.28 -11.64 21.41
CA PRO A 162 -5.24 -10.61 21.81
C PRO A 162 -4.67 -9.73 22.93
N GLY A 163 -4.85 -8.41 22.81
CA GLY A 163 -4.40 -7.46 23.83
C GLY A 163 -2.94 -7.03 23.70
N GLN A 164 -2.13 -7.74 22.91
CA GLN A 164 -0.71 -7.41 22.68
C GLN A 164 -0.56 -6.38 21.56
N ALA A 165 0.24 -5.34 21.82
CA ALA A 165 0.63 -4.37 20.81
C ALA A 165 1.86 -4.86 20.03
N TYR A 166 1.86 -4.57 18.73
CA TYR A 166 2.92 -4.90 17.80
C TYR A 166 3.29 -3.66 16.98
N THR A 167 4.55 -3.58 16.61
CA THR A 167 5.05 -2.60 15.64
C THR A 167 5.50 -3.32 14.39
N TRP A 168 5.04 -2.88 13.23
CA TRP A 168 5.53 -3.37 11.95
C TRP A 168 6.13 -2.23 11.13
N SER A 169 7.06 -2.57 10.26
CA SER A 169 7.73 -1.62 9.40
C SER A 169 7.89 -2.16 7.99
N VAL A 170 7.97 -1.24 7.04
CA VAL A 170 8.48 -1.50 5.69
C VAL A 170 9.61 -0.50 5.43
N ALA A 171 10.78 -1.04 5.10
CA ALA A 171 11.98 -0.27 4.79
C ALA A 171 12.37 -0.46 3.32
N LEU A 172 12.63 0.64 2.63
CA LEU A 172 13.39 0.63 1.38
C LEU A 172 14.86 0.80 1.74
N VAL A 173 15.67 -0.18 1.34
CA VAL A 173 17.07 -0.34 1.73
C VAL A 173 17.94 -0.29 0.47
N PRO A 174 18.53 0.88 0.14
CA PRO A 174 19.36 1.01 -1.05
C PRO A 174 20.73 0.32 -0.92
N ASP A 175 21.20 0.11 0.31
CA ASP A 175 22.47 -0.52 0.62
C ASP A 175 22.31 -1.34 1.91
N MET A 176 22.50 -2.66 1.81
CA MET A 176 22.36 -3.57 2.95
C MET A 176 23.53 -3.49 3.93
N GLU A 177 24.68 -2.97 3.50
CA GLU A 177 25.86 -2.75 4.35
C GLU A 177 25.81 -1.37 5.03
N ASP A 178 25.19 -0.37 4.39
CA ASP A 178 24.95 0.97 4.94
C ASP A 178 23.46 1.37 4.97
N ARG A 179 22.84 1.16 6.13
CA ARG A 179 21.43 1.46 6.39
C ARG A 179 21.14 2.95 6.65
N SER A 180 22.12 3.85 6.50
CA SER A 180 21.95 5.29 6.79
C SER A 180 20.96 6.01 5.86
N GLN A 181 20.70 5.43 4.68
CA GLN A 181 19.81 5.97 3.65
C GLN A 181 18.47 5.24 3.57
N ASP A 182 18.17 4.40 4.55
CA ASP A 182 16.90 3.69 4.63
C ASP A 182 15.72 4.65 4.68
N ARG A 183 14.68 4.30 3.94
CA ARG A 183 13.39 4.98 4.03
C ARG A 183 12.41 4.02 4.66
N ILE A 184 12.03 4.32 5.90
CA ILE A 184 11.23 3.42 6.74
C ILE A 184 9.87 4.06 6.99
N SER A 185 8.82 3.23 6.93
CA SER A 185 7.49 3.59 7.42
C SER A 185 7.03 2.57 8.44
N LEU A 186 6.39 3.05 9.51
CA LEU A 186 6.01 2.25 10.67
C LEU A 186 4.49 2.25 10.84
N GLY A 187 3.97 1.16 11.40
CA GLY A 187 2.60 1.05 11.83
C GLY A 187 2.44 0.30 13.15
N LEU A 188 1.43 0.72 13.91
CA LEU A 188 1.04 0.09 15.17
C LEU A 188 -0.22 -0.75 14.97
N LEU A 189 -0.17 -1.95 15.53
CA LEU A 189 -1.17 -2.98 15.36
C LEU A 189 -1.45 -3.65 16.69
N GLN A 190 -2.72 -3.90 17.01
CA GLN A 190 -3.11 -4.76 18.11
C GLN A 190 -4.35 -5.57 17.75
N ARG A 191 -4.32 -6.85 18.08
CA ARG A 191 -5.50 -7.71 18.00
C ARG A 191 -6.39 -7.46 19.22
N THR A 192 -7.69 -7.34 18.99
CA THR A 192 -8.69 -7.24 20.04
C THR A 192 -9.68 -8.40 19.95
N GLU A 193 -10.12 -8.89 21.10
CA GLU A 193 -11.20 -9.87 21.14
C GLU A 193 -12.53 -9.22 20.79
N MET A 194 -13.32 -9.94 20.00
CA MET A 194 -14.66 -9.49 19.63
C MET A 194 -15.70 -10.08 20.58
N SER A 195 -16.50 -9.20 21.17
CA SER A 195 -17.71 -9.57 21.90
C SER A 195 -18.96 -9.16 21.12
N GLY A 196 -20.00 -9.98 21.20
CA GLY A 196 -21.29 -9.72 20.54
C GLY A 196 -21.33 -10.09 19.05
N LYS A 197 -22.24 -9.45 18.30
CA LYS A 197 -22.45 -9.73 16.86
C LYS A 197 -21.16 -9.48 16.08
N LEU A 198 -20.63 -10.48 15.38
CA LEU A 198 -19.43 -10.31 14.55
C LEU A 198 -19.68 -9.34 13.38
N PRO A 199 -18.75 -8.43 13.09
CA PRO A 199 -18.83 -7.57 11.91
C PRO A 199 -18.64 -8.43 10.65
N SER A 200 -19.36 -8.08 9.59
CA SER A 200 -19.43 -8.87 8.36
C SER A 200 -18.99 -8.12 7.12
N ASN A 201 -18.80 -6.81 7.22
CA ASN A 201 -18.45 -5.95 6.10
C ASN A 201 -17.61 -4.75 6.55
N ALA A 202 -17.00 -4.06 5.58
CA ALA A 202 -16.13 -2.92 5.82
C ALA A 202 -16.76 -1.83 6.71
N ASP A 203 -18.05 -1.51 6.52
CA ASP A 203 -18.72 -0.47 7.30
C ASP A 203 -18.89 -0.87 8.77
N GLU A 204 -19.28 -2.11 9.04
CA GLU A 204 -19.39 -2.64 10.40
C GLU A 204 -18.02 -2.71 11.09
N PHE A 205 -16.95 -3.06 10.36
CA PHE A 205 -15.57 -3.02 10.87
C PHE A 205 -15.15 -1.59 11.20
N ALA A 206 -15.32 -0.66 10.26
CA ALA A 206 -14.92 0.73 10.41
C ALA A 206 -15.68 1.44 11.55
N ALA A 207 -16.99 1.20 11.66
CA ALA A 207 -17.83 1.74 12.73
C ALA A 207 -17.45 1.23 14.13
N ARG A 208 -16.69 0.13 14.21
CA ARG A 208 -16.17 -0.45 15.47
C ARG A 208 -14.71 -0.09 15.75
N GLY A 209 -14.07 0.63 14.83
CA GLY A 209 -12.66 1.01 14.93
C GLY A 209 -11.68 -0.10 14.54
N LEU A 210 -12.14 -1.18 13.92
CA LEU A 210 -11.30 -2.28 13.43
C LEU A 210 -10.67 -1.88 12.10
N TRP A 211 -9.63 -1.05 12.19
CA TRP A 211 -8.97 -0.42 11.04
C TRP A 211 -8.48 -1.44 10.02
N TYR A 212 -7.72 -2.44 10.46
CA TYR A 212 -7.10 -3.41 9.57
C TYR A 212 -8.14 -4.25 8.84
N ASP A 213 -9.18 -4.71 9.54
CA ASP A 213 -10.28 -5.49 8.96
C ASP A 213 -11.09 -4.68 7.94
N ALA A 214 -11.35 -3.40 8.24
CA ALA A 214 -12.07 -2.51 7.32
C ALA A 214 -11.26 -2.24 6.05
N LEU A 215 -9.97 -1.94 6.20
CA LEU A 215 -9.08 -1.68 5.06
C LEU A 215 -8.87 -2.94 4.22
N GLU A 216 -8.76 -4.10 4.86
CA GLU A 216 -8.65 -5.39 4.17
C GLU A 216 -9.91 -5.69 3.36
N ALA A 217 -11.10 -5.59 3.96
CA ALA A 217 -12.36 -5.83 3.26
C ALA A 217 -12.55 -4.89 2.05
N LEU A 218 -12.16 -3.62 2.16
CA LEU A 218 -12.21 -2.68 1.04
C LEU A 218 -11.15 -2.98 -0.03
N SER A 219 -9.96 -3.41 0.38
CA SER A 219 -8.89 -3.76 -0.55
C SER A 219 -9.19 -5.05 -1.28
N ASP A 220 -9.81 -6.04 -0.63
CA ASP A 220 -10.32 -7.26 -1.25
C ASP A 220 -11.36 -6.93 -2.32
N ALA A 221 -12.26 -5.98 -2.04
CA ALA A 221 -13.25 -5.53 -3.03
C ALA A 221 -12.59 -4.84 -4.25
N VAL A 222 -11.54 -4.04 -4.03
CA VAL A 222 -10.77 -3.42 -5.13
C VAL A 222 -9.97 -4.45 -5.92
N ASP A 223 -9.39 -5.45 -5.25
CA ASP A 223 -8.60 -6.49 -5.91
C ASP A 223 -9.50 -7.43 -6.73
N ALA A 224 -10.71 -7.72 -6.25
CA ALA A 224 -11.70 -8.53 -6.96
C ALA A 224 -12.27 -7.83 -8.20
N GLU A 225 -12.52 -6.52 -8.11
CA GLU A 225 -13.05 -5.70 -9.21
C GLU A 225 -12.27 -4.39 -9.33
N PRO A 226 -11.12 -4.38 -10.04
CA PRO A 226 -10.26 -3.20 -10.13
C PRO A 226 -10.93 -1.96 -10.71
N GLU A 227 -11.97 -2.10 -11.54
CA GLU A 227 -12.72 -0.99 -12.13
C GLU A 227 -13.89 -0.51 -11.24
N ASN A 228 -14.09 -1.11 -10.06
CA ASN A 228 -15.14 -0.73 -9.13
C ASN A 228 -14.81 0.60 -8.43
N LEU A 229 -15.21 1.69 -9.08
CA LEU A 229 -14.99 3.07 -8.59
C LEU A 229 -15.59 3.30 -7.19
N ASN A 230 -16.66 2.58 -6.82
CA ASN A 230 -17.22 2.71 -5.48
C ASN A 230 -16.29 2.10 -4.42
N ALA A 231 -15.76 0.89 -4.64
CA ALA A 231 -14.79 0.26 -3.74
C ALA A 231 -13.53 1.12 -3.59
N GLN A 232 -13.00 1.65 -4.71
CA GLN A 232 -11.86 2.57 -4.69
C GLN A 232 -12.16 3.85 -3.91
N ALA A 233 -13.31 4.49 -4.15
CA ALA A 233 -13.71 5.71 -3.45
C ALA A 233 -13.89 5.48 -1.95
N ARG A 234 -14.49 4.35 -1.56
CA ARG A 234 -14.66 3.98 -0.15
C ARG A 234 -13.33 3.71 0.54
N ARG A 235 -12.39 3.00 -0.10
CA ARG A 235 -11.02 2.81 0.41
C ARG A 235 -10.32 4.16 0.61
N ARG A 236 -10.39 5.05 -0.38
CA ARG A 236 -9.82 6.40 -0.30
C ARG A 236 -10.46 7.24 0.81
N SER A 237 -11.77 7.14 0.98
CA SER A 237 -12.51 7.81 2.06
C SER A 237 -12.06 7.33 3.45
N LEU A 238 -11.84 6.02 3.63
CA LEU A 238 -11.30 5.46 4.87
C LEU A 238 -9.89 6.01 5.16
N LEU A 239 -9.00 5.96 4.17
CA LEU A 239 -7.62 6.45 4.29
C LEU A 239 -7.58 7.94 4.66
N THR A 240 -8.40 8.76 4.00
CA THR A 240 -8.47 10.21 4.25
C THR A 240 -8.88 10.51 5.70
N GLN A 241 -9.82 9.74 6.28
CA GLN A 241 -10.24 9.90 7.68
C GLN A 241 -9.12 9.61 8.69
N ALA A 242 -8.15 8.78 8.32
CA ALA A 242 -6.95 8.50 9.12
C ALA A 242 -5.78 9.45 8.84
N GLY A 243 -6.01 10.51 8.05
CA GLY A 243 -4.97 11.45 7.62
C GLY A 243 -3.99 10.87 6.59
N LEU A 244 -4.39 9.79 5.90
CA LEU A 244 -3.61 9.17 4.83
C LEU A 244 -4.10 9.68 3.48
N THR A 245 -3.30 10.50 2.82
CA THR A 245 -3.55 10.94 1.44
C THR A 245 -2.57 10.23 0.52
N LEU A 246 -3.08 9.35 -0.33
CA LEU A 246 -2.29 8.76 -1.41
C LEU A 246 -2.09 9.82 -2.51
N GLY A 247 -0.90 9.84 -3.12
CA GLY A 247 -0.72 10.56 -4.38
C GLY A 247 -1.63 10.00 -5.47
N ALA A 248 -1.86 10.73 -6.54
CA ALA A 248 -2.60 10.19 -7.69
C ALA A 248 -1.82 9.00 -8.28
N ASP A 249 -2.50 7.86 -8.44
CA ASP A 249 -2.01 6.66 -9.15
C ASP A 249 -1.78 6.94 -10.64
#